data_AF-A0A7Y0BGR3-F1
#
_entry.id   AF-A0A7Y0BGR3-F1
#
_cell.length_a   1.000
_cell.length_b   1.000
_cell.length_c   1.000
_cell.angle_alpha   90.00
_cell.angle_beta   90.00
_cell.angle_gamma   90.00
#
_symmetry.space_group_name_H-M   'P 1'
#
loop_
_entity.id
_entity.type
_entity.pdbx_description
1 polymer ?
#
loop_
_entity_poly.entity_id
_entity_poly.type
_entity_poly.pdbx_seq_one_letter_code
_entity_poly.pdbx_strand_id
1 'polypeptide(L)' 'MARRNSPNDFKAPEDLSRLSEIVVDKRSGKRADARKSRRNRHYEKQFLKNAVTSGLMMQATE' A
#
# COMPACT_ATOMS: atom_id res chain seq x y z
N MET A 1 13.86 -11.40 5.62
CA MET A 1 12.91 -10.33 6.03
C MET A 1 11.94 -10.13 4.88
N ALA A 2 10.62 -10.13 5.10
CA ALA A 2 9.67 -9.89 4.01
C ALA A 2 9.93 -8.50 3.40
N ARG A 3 9.92 -8.38 2.07
CA ARG A 3 10.11 -7.10 1.38
C ARG A 3 8.93 -6.19 1.72
N ARG A 4 9.19 -4.88 1.87
CA ARG A 4 8.13 -3.87 1.97
C ARG A 4 7.63 -3.55 0.58
N ASN A 5 6.34 -3.24 0.47
CA ASN A 5 5.80 -2.62 -0.72
C ASN A 5 6.39 -1.22 -0.92
N SER A 6 6.67 -0.89 -2.16
CA SER A 6 7.16 0.38 -2.68
C SER A 6 6.03 1.08 -3.45
N PRO A 7 6.01 2.41 -3.54
CA PRO A 7 5.10 3.12 -4.45
C PRO A 7 5.20 2.63 -5.90
N ASN A 8 6.38 2.18 -6.33
CA ASN A 8 6.60 1.63 -7.68
C ASN A 8 6.02 0.21 -7.88
N ASP A 9 5.53 -0.43 -6.82
CA ASP A 9 4.86 -1.73 -6.94
C ASP A 9 3.41 -1.58 -7.44
N PHE A 10 2.85 -0.37 -7.44
CA PHE A 10 1.52 -0.06 -7.96
C PHE A 10 1.69 0.57 -9.33
N LYS A 11 1.24 -0.14 -10.37
CA LYS A 11 1.41 0.29 -11.77
C LYS A 11 0.11 0.75 -12.38
N ALA A 12 -1.00 0.27 -11.84
CA ALA A 12 -2.32 0.55 -12.37
C ALA A 12 -3.27 1.04 -11.24
N PRO A 13 -4.27 1.86 -11.57
CA PRO A 13 -5.26 2.34 -10.61
C PRO A 13 -6.00 1.20 -9.89
N GLU A 14 -6.18 0.06 -10.55
CA GLU A 14 -6.87 -1.12 -10.03
C GLU A 14 -6.09 -1.74 -8.87
N ASP A 15 -4.76 -1.62 -8.84
CA ASP A 15 -3.92 -2.10 -7.75
C ASP A 15 -4.26 -1.39 -6.42
N LEU A 16 -4.78 -0.16 -6.50
CA LEU A 16 -5.17 0.62 -5.32
C LEU A 16 -6.45 0.10 -4.66
N SER A 17 -7.31 -0.58 -5.43
CA SER A 17 -8.50 -1.24 -4.88
C SER A 17 -8.16 -2.49 -4.04
N ARG A 18 -6.97 -3.06 -4.24
CA ARG A 18 -6.50 -4.29 -3.59
C ARG A 18 -5.36 -4.04 -2.59
N LEU A 19 -5.21 -2.81 -2.10
CA LEU A 19 -4.13 -2.45 -1.17
C LEU A 19 -4.08 -3.33 0.08
N SER A 20 -5.22 -3.75 0.62
CA SER A 20 -5.30 -4.63 1.79
C SER A 20 -4.69 -6.02 1.57
N GLU A 21 -4.67 -6.49 0.32
CA GLU A 21 -4.09 -7.77 -0.10
C GLU A 21 -2.61 -7.63 -0.43
N ILE A 22 -2.22 -6.48 -0.98
CA ILE A 22 -0.85 -6.23 -1.48
C ILE A 22 0.06 -5.75 -0.34
N VAL A 23 -0.45 -4.95 0.61
CA VAL A 23 0.37 -4.33 1.66
C VAL A 23 0.79 -5.34 2.72
N VAL A 24 2.06 -5.72 2.69
CA VAL A 24 2.68 -6.67 3.63
C VAL A 24 3.63 -5.95 4.59
N ASP A 25 3.43 -6.15 5.90
CA ASP A 25 4.39 -5.68 6.90
C ASP A 25 5.67 -6.53 6.85
N LYS A 26 6.81 -5.90 6.53
CA LYS A 26 8.14 -6.54 6.56
C LYS A 26 8.54 -7.18 7.90
N ARG A 27 7.83 -6.86 8.98
CA ARG A 27 8.03 -7.44 10.32
C ARG A 27 6.87 -8.34 10.76
N SER A 28 6.15 -8.97 9.82
CA SER A 28 4.91 -9.74 10.07
C SER A 28 4.99 -10.88 11.11
N GLY A 29 6.18 -11.27 11.59
CA GLY A 29 6.35 -12.24 12.69
C GLY A 29 6.93 -11.69 14.00
N LYS A 30 7.13 -10.37 14.11
CA LYS A 30 7.75 -9.74 15.30
C LYS A 30 6.84 -8.70 15.99
N ARG A 31 5.55 -8.65 15.64
CA ARG A 31 4.59 -7.67 16.20
C ARG A 31 3.28 -8.35 16.57
N ALA A 32 2.69 -7.90 17.67
CA ALA A 32 1.31 -8.24 18.03
C ALA A 32 0.31 -7.74 16.98
N ASP A 33 -0.77 -8.49 16.78
CA ASP A 33 -1.73 -8.31 15.68
C ASP A 33 -2.38 -6.92 15.62
N ALA A 34 -2.74 -6.34 16.77
CA ALA A 34 -3.33 -4.99 16.81
C ALA A 34 -2.37 -3.91 16.26
N ARG A 35 -1.06 -4.05 16.51
CA ARG A 35 -0.04 -3.13 15.96
C ARG A 35 0.21 -3.37 14.48
N LYS A 36 -0.01 -4.60 13.99
CA LYS A 36 0.05 -4.95 12.56
C LYS A 36 -1.08 -4.26 11.78
N SER A 37 -2.31 -4.37 12.25
CA SER A 37 -3.49 -3.73 11.61
C SER A 37 -3.37 -2.21 11.51
N ARG A 38 -3.00 -1.52 12.60
CA ARG A 38 -2.82 -0.05 12.59
C ARG A 38 -1.80 0.38 11.52
N ARG A 39 -0.72 -0.39 11.37
CA ARG A 39 0.40 -0.03 10.51
C ARG A 39 0.10 -0.32 9.04
N ASN A 40 -0.59 -1.41 8.74
CA ASN A 40 -1.11 -1.68 7.40
C ASN A 40 -2.03 -0.55 6.93
N ARG A 41 -3.00 -0.14 7.75
CA ARG A 41 -3.84 1.04 7.47
C ARG A 41 -3.05 2.31 7.21
N HIS A 42 -1.99 2.54 7.99
CA HIS A 42 -1.12 3.69 7.77
C HIS A 42 -0.45 3.61 6.39
N TYR A 43 0.06 2.44 5.99
CA TYR A 43 0.67 2.25 4.69
C TYR A 43 -0.33 2.36 3.54
N GLU A 44 -1.51 1.77 3.64
CA GLU A 44 -2.60 1.94 2.67
C GLU A 44 -2.90 3.42 2.45
N LYS A 45 -3.05 4.20 3.53
CA LYS A 45 -3.27 5.66 3.43
C LYS A 45 -2.10 6.39 2.77
N GLN A 46 -0.86 5.99 3.04
CA GLN A 46 0.32 6.58 2.40
C GLN A 46 0.36 6.23 0.90
N PHE A 47 0.03 4.99 0.52
CA PHE A 47 0.00 4.59 -0.88
C PHE A 47 -1.07 5.32 -1.67
N LEU A 48 -2.29 5.44 -1.14
CA LEU A 48 -3.34 6.25 -1.76
C LEU A 48 -2.91 7.71 -1.93
N LYS A 49 -2.32 8.32 -0.89
CA LYS A 49 -1.84 9.69 -0.97
C LYS A 49 -0.76 9.86 -2.05
N ASN A 50 0.20 8.94 -2.09
CA ASN A 50 1.28 8.96 -3.08
C ASN A 50 0.75 8.73 -4.49
N ALA A 51 -0.23 7.84 -4.69
CA ALA A 51 -0.83 7.58 -5.99
C ALA A 51 -1.57 8.79 -6.57
N VAL A 52 -2.23 9.58 -5.71
CA VAL A 52 -2.81 10.87 -6.10
C VAL A 52 -1.71 11.87 -6.49
N THR A 53 -0.65 11.97 -5.69
CA THR A 53 0.47 12.89 -5.96
C THR A 53 1.30 12.51 -7.19
N SER A 54 1.46 11.21 -7.49
CA SER A 54 2.23 10.72 -8.63
C SER A 54 1.44 10.73 -9.95
N GLY A 55 0.18 11.17 -9.94
CA GLY A 55 -0.68 11.17 -11.12
C GLY A 55 -1.15 9.79 -11.57
N LEU A 56 -0.91 8.73 -10.78
CA LEU A 56 -1.36 7.37 -11.10
C LEU A 56 -2.89 7.32 -11.24
N MET A 57 -3.61 8.10 -10.42
CA MET A 57 -5.06 8.25 -10.48
C MET A 57 -5.55 9.10 -11.68
N MET A 58 -4.71 9.95 -12.26
CA MET A 58 -5.07 10.79 -13.43
C MET A 58 -4.94 10.02 -14.76
N GLN A 59 -4.19 8.92 -14.79
CA GLN A 59 -4.07 8.06 -15.98
C GLN A 59 -5.29 7.16 -16.20
N ALA A 60 -6.20 7.09 -15.22
CA ALA A 60 -7.39 6.23 -15.27
C ALA A 60 -8.57 6.83 -16.04
N THR A 61 -8.47 8.09 -16.49
CA THR A 61 -9.59 8.87 -17.05
C THR A 61 -9.49 9.10 -18.57
N GLU A 62 -8.85 8.20 -19.31
CA GLU A 62 -8.88 8.17 -20.79
C GLU A 62 -9.97 7.23 -21.32
#